data_AF-A0A4R2Q0S5-F1
#
_entry.id   AF-A0A4R2Q0S5-F1
#
_cell.length_a   1.000
_cell.length_b   1.000
_cell.length_c   1.000
_cell.angle_alpha   90.00
_cell.angle_beta   90.00
_cell.angle_gamma   90.00
#
_symmetry.space_group_name_H-M   'P 1'
#
loop_
_entity.id
_entity.type
_entity.pdbx_description
1 polymer ?
#
loop_
_entity_poly.entity_id
_entity_poly.type
_entity_poly.pdbx_seq_one_letter_code
_entity_poly.pdbx_strand_id
1 'polypeptide(L)'
;MDPSGNAIIVIQRDEPSELEYGGAKHLKGLARVLDNARILREFKDDPRAAFRALNSGLRRHGQDASAVEQARALAILIELSIELEEPERVPDWGAKLRQIALTADERRQAESAVVDPTVLEPWMPDE
;
A
#
# COMPACT_ATOMS: atom_id res chain seq x y z
N MET A 1 -24.28 -17.01 13.32
CA MET A 1 -24.19 -18.35 12.74
C MET A 1 -25.59 -18.88 12.52
N ASP A 2 -25.92 -19.29 11.30
CA ASP A 2 -27.08 -20.15 11.05
C ASP A 2 -26.68 -21.60 11.40
N PRO A 3 -27.56 -22.40 12.03
CA PRO A 3 -27.27 -23.76 12.48
C PRO A 3 -26.96 -24.78 11.36
N SER A 4 -26.99 -24.42 10.07
CA SER A 4 -26.93 -25.40 8.96
C SER A 4 -25.61 -25.46 8.17
N GLY A 5 -24.54 -24.78 8.60
CA GLY A 5 -23.19 -25.01 8.04
C GLY A 5 -22.97 -24.54 6.58
N ASN A 6 -23.79 -23.64 6.06
CA ASN A 6 -23.54 -22.99 4.78
C ASN A 6 -22.73 -21.70 4.97
N ALA A 7 -21.55 -21.63 4.36
CA ALA A 7 -20.79 -20.40 4.23
C ALA A 7 -21.29 -19.62 3.01
N ILE A 8 -21.93 -18.48 3.22
CA ILE A 8 -22.33 -17.57 2.15
C ILE A 8 -21.12 -16.68 1.83
N ILE A 9 -20.45 -16.97 0.71
CA ILE A 9 -19.46 -16.06 0.14
C ILE A 9 -20.21 -15.12 -0.80
N VAL A 10 -20.29 -13.83 -0.46
CA VAL A 10 -20.80 -12.81 -1.36
C VAL A 10 -19.64 -12.34 -2.24
N ILE A 11 -19.54 -12.89 -3.44
CA ILE A 11 -18.66 -12.37 -4.49
C ILE A 11 -19.45 -11.32 -5.28
N GLN A 12 -18.99 -10.08 -5.31
CA GLN A 12 -19.54 -9.07 -6.22
C GLN A 12 -19.38 -9.57 -7.66
N ARG A 13 -20.50 -9.74 -8.37
CA ARG A 13 -20.59 -10.35 -9.70
C ARG A 13 -20.41 -9.36 -10.85
N ASP A 14 -19.84 -8.19 -10.58
CA ASP A 14 -19.46 -7.21 -11.61
C ASP A 14 -17.96 -7.29 -11.90
N GLU A 15 -17.43 -8.52 -11.93
CA GLU A 15 -16.03 -8.80 -12.24
C GLU A 15 -15.80 -8.62 -13.75
N PRO A 16 -14.90 -7.71 -14.19
CA PRO A 16 -14.46 -7.67 -15.57
C PRO A 16 -13.80 -9.01 -15.91
N SER A 17 -14.13 -9.57 -17.07
CA SER A 17 -13.71 -10.88 -17.57
C SER A 17 -12.19 -11.07 -17.77
N GLU A 18 -11.35 -10.13 -17.35
CA GLU A 18 -9.90 -10.24 -17.37
C GLU A 18 -9.38 -10.42 -15.95
N LEU A 19 -9.13 -11.67 -15.56
CA LEU A 19 -8.26 -11.98 -14.42
C LEU A 19 -6.85 -11.45 -14.75
N GLU A 20 -6.57 -10.21 -14.35
CA GLU A 20 -5.29 -9.54 -14.58
C GLU A 20 -4.21 -10.08 -13.63
N TYR A 21 -3.64 -11.24 -13.99
CA TYR A 21 -2.35 -11.72 -13.48
C TYR A 21 -1.21 -10.84 -14.03
N GLY A 22 -1.18 -9.55 -13.67
CA GLY A 22 -0.22 -8.61 -14.25
C GLY A 22 -0.40 -7.14 -13.89
N GLY A 23 -1.29 -6.85 -12.95
CA GLY A 23 -1.58 -5.50 -12.49
C GLY A 23 -2.42 -4.70 -13.48
N ALA A 24 -3.18 -3.75 -12.95
CA ALA A 24 -4.28 -3.19 -13.69
C ALA A 24 -3.85 -2.25 -14.82
N LYS A 25 -4.18 -2.59 -16.09
CA LYS A 25 -3.72 -1.86 -17.28
C LYS A 25 -4.19 -0.40 -17.33
N HIS A 26 -5.30 -0.08 -16.66
CA HIS A 26 -5.86 1.26 -16.61
C HIS A 26 -5.15 2.17 -15.58
N LEU A 27 -4.40 1.59 -14.63
CA LEU A 27 -3.66 2.36 -13.63
C LEU A 27 -2.47 3.07 -14.28
N LYS A 28 -2.20 4.29 -13.80
CA LYS A 28 -1.10 5.14 -14.24
C LYS A 28 -0.39 5.73 -13.02
N GLY A 29 0.80 6.30 -13.24
CA GLY A 29 1.55 6.99 -12.20
C GLY A 29 1.81 6.11 -10.98
N LEU A 30 1.59 6.68 -9.79
CA LEU A 30 1.86 6.01 -8.52
C LEU A 30 0.88 4.86 -8.23
N ALA A 31 -0.39 4.95 -8.64
CA ALA A 31 -1.35 3.85 -8.51
C ALA A 31 -0.84 2.55 -9.17
N ARG A 32 -0.27 2.64 -10.38
CA ARG A 32 0.29 1.47 -11.06
C ARG A 32 1.50 0.89 -10.34
N VAL A 33 2.32 1.75 -9.74
CA VAL A 33 3.49 1.33 -8.96
C VAL A 33 3.05 0.59 -7.70
N LEU A 34 2.04 1.11 -6.99
CA LEU A 34 1.46 0.49 -5.79
C LEU A 34 0.95 -0.92 -6.10
N ASP A 35 0.20 -1.09 -7.19
CA ASP A 35 -0.32 -2.40 -7.59
C ASP A 35 0.80 -3.36 -8.00
N ASN A 36 1.83 -2.89 -8.72
CA ASN A 36 3.00 -3.71 -9.02
C ASN A 36 3.78 -4.13 -7.75
N ALA A 37 3.92 -3.23 -6.77
CA ALA A 37 4.57 -3.56 -5.49
C ALA A 37 3.76 -4.60 -4.71
N ARG A 38 2.43 -4.49 -4.71
CA ARG A 38 1.52 -5.48 -4.13
C ARG A 38 1.72 -6.86 -4.77
N ILE A 39 1.75 -6.96 -6.09
CA ILE A 39 1.98 -8.23 -6.81
C ILE A 39 3.34 -8.83 -6.45
N LEU A 40 4.38 -8.00 -6.38
CA LEU A 40 5.73 -8.47 -6.02
C LEU A 40 5.78 -9.04 -4.60
N ARG A 41 5.09 -8.39 -3.66
CA ARG A 41 5.07 -8.82 -2.26
C ARG A 41 4.14 -10.02 -2.04
N GLU A 42 2.88 -9.91 -2.41
CA GLU A 42 1.83 -10.87 -2.02
C GLU A 42 1.80 -12.11 -2.90
N PHE A 43 2.19 -11.99 -4.18
CA PHE A 43 2.12 -13.10 -5.13
C PHE A 43 3.48 -13.69 -5.47
N LYS A 44 4.52 -12.85 -5.55
CA LYS A 44 5.87 -13.29 -5.91
C LYS A 44 6.81 -13.46 -4.72
N ASP A 45 6.36 -13.12 -3.51
CA ASP A 45 7.14 -13.25 -2.26
C ASP A 45 8.54 -12.58 -2.37
N ASP A 46 8.62 -11.44 -3.06
CA ASP A 46 9.85 -10.66 -3.26
C ASP A 46 9.71 -9.25 -2.69
N PRO A 47 9.77 -9.10 -1.35
CA PRO A 47 9.67 -7.80 -0.68
C PRO A 47 10.79 -6.84 -1.10
N ARG A 48 11.97 -7.36 -1.48
CA ARG A 48 13.11 -6.54 -1.92
C ARG A 48 12.88 -5.96 -3.32
N ALA A 49 12.23 -6.69 -4.23
CA ALA A 49 11.80 -6.13 -5.50
C ALA A 49 10.63 -5.16 -5.32
N ALA A 50 9.66 -5.48 -4.45
CA ALA A 50 8.56 -4.57 -4.11
C ALA A 50 9.09 -3.23 -3.61
N PHE A 51 10.03 -3.25 -2.66
CA PHE A 51 10.69 -2.05 -2.12
C PHE A 51 11.37 -1.23 -3.23
N ARG A 52 12.19 -1.87 -4.07
CA ARG A 52 12.91 -1.18 -5.15
C ARG A 52 11.96 -0.56 -6.16
N ALA A 53 10.91 -1.28 -6.55
CA ALA A 53 9.91 -0.79 -7.49
C ALA A 53 9.14 0.41 -6.90
N LEU A 54 8.70 0.30 -5.65
CA LEU A 54 7.91 1.33 -4.99
C LEU A 54 8.73 2.59 -4.70
N ASN A 55 9.96 2.46 -4.19
CA ASN A 55 10.82 3.60 -3.91
C ASN A 55 11.15 4.39 -5.20
N SER A 56 11.55 3.67 -6.26
CA SER A 56 11.82 4.30 -7.56
C SER A 56 10.58 4.94 -8.17
N GLY A 57 9.43 4.27 -8.06
CA GLY A 57 8.16 4.77 -8.57
C GLY A 57 7.65 5.99 -7.79
N LEU A 58 7.77 6.01 -6.46
CA LEU A 58 7.46 7.17 -5.62
C LEU A 58 8.33 8.36 -6.00
N ARG A 59 9.64 8.17 -6.22
CA ARG A 59 10.53 9.24 -6.67
C ARG A 59 10.13 9.82 -8.04
N ARG A 60 9.59 8.98 -8.93
CA ARG A 60 9.23 9.39 -10.30
C ARG A 60 7.84 10.02 -10.39
N HIS A 61 6.88 9.50 -9.65
CA HIS A 61 5.45 9.83 -9.79
C HIS A 61 4.85 10.51 -8.57
N GLY A 62 5.59 10.61 -7.45
CA GLY A 62 5.08 11.11 -6.19
C GLY A 62 4.59 12.56 -6.24
N GLN A 63 5.29 13.44 -6.96
CA GLN A 63 4.90 14.86 -7.05
C GLN A 63 3.54 15.07 -7.72
N ASP A 64 3.14 14.19 -8.65
CA ASP A 64 1.88 14.28 -9.37
C ASP A 64 0.78 13.39 -8.76
N ALA A 65 1.11 12.61 -7.73
CA ALA A 65 0.19 11.67 -7.09
C ALA A 65 -0.66 12.35 -6.01
N SER A 66 -1.84 11.82 -5.77
CA SER A 66 -2.70 12.26 -4.67
C SER A 66 -2.06 12.04 -3.30
N ALA A 67 -2.51 12.79 -2.29
CA ALA A 67 -2.03 12.68 -0.91
C ALA A 67 -2.14 11.24 -0.39
N VAL A 68 -3.29 10.58 -0.64
CA VAL A 68 -3.53 9.20 -0.22
C VAL A 68 -2.61 8.19 -0.92
N GLU A 69 -2.29 8.35 -2.21
CA GLU A 69 -1.36 7.47 -2.90
C GLU A 69 0.07 7.62 -2.37
N GLN A 70 0.50 8.86 -2.10
CA GLN A 70 1.80 9.13 -1.49
C GLN A 70 1.89 8.53 -0.08
N ALA A 71 0.85 8.70 0.74
CA ALA A 71 0.79 8.15 2.08
C ALA A 71 0.82 6.62 2.09
N ARG A 72 0.06 5.96 1.21
CA ARG A 72 0.07 4.50 1.05
C ARG A 72 1.46 4.00 0.61
N ALA A 73 2.11 4.69 -0.32
CA ALA A 73 3.46 4.33 -0.76
C ALA A 73 4.48 4.43 0.39
N LEU A 74 4.41 5.50 1.18
CA LEU A 74 5.29 5.68 2.34
C LEU A 74 5.01 4.67 3.45
N ALA A 75 3.75 4.35 3.72
CA ALA A 75 3.35 3.33 4.67
C ALA A 75 3.93 1.94 4.31
N ILE A 76 3.78 1.54 3.04
CA ILE A 76 4.35 0.27 2.55
C ILE A 76 5.88 0.30 2.60
N LEU A 77 6.54 1.43 2.30
CA LEU A 77 8.00 1.55 2.42
C LEU A 77 8.49 1.44 3.87
N ILE A 78 7.74 1.95 4.84
CA ILE A 78 8.03 1.76 6.27
C ILE A 78 8.00 0.27 6.63
N GLU A 79 6.90 -0.40 6.31
CA GLU A 79 6.73 -1.83 6.60
C GLU A 79 7.80 -2.70 5.91
N LEU A 80 8.03 -2.47 4.62
CA LEU A 80 9.07 -3.20 3.87
C LEU A 80 10.47 -2.95 4.42
N SER A 81 10.76 -1.74 4.94
CA SER A 81 12.07 -1.47 5.56
C SER A 81 12.26 -2.28 6.84
N ILE A 82 11.19 -2.48 7.62
CA ILE A 82 11.21 -3.35 8.81
C ILE A 82 11.37 -4.82 8.39
N GLU A 83 10.57 -5.28 7.42
CA GLU A 83 10.59 -6.66 6.91
C GLU A 83 11.95 -7.05 6.31
N LEU A 84 12.63 -6.10 5.67
CA LEU A 84 13.95 -6.30 5.05
C LEU A 84 15.13 -6.13 6.01
N GLU A 85 14.87 -5.94 7.31
CA GLU A 85 15.88 -5.67 8.35
C GLU A 85 16.71 -4.39 8.08
N GLU A 86 16.08 -3.37 7.47
CA GLU A 86 16.64 -2.04 7.19
C GLU A 86 15.88 -0.91 7.96
N PRO A 87 15.65 -1.03 9.28
CA PRO A 87 14.82 -0.09 10.05
C PRO A 87 15.40 1.33 10.10
N GLU A 88 16.68 1.51 9.82
CA GLU A 88 17.34 2.83 9.76
C GLU A 88 16.74 3.74 8.69
N ARG A 89 16.02 3.19 7.71
CA ARG A 89 15.31 3.97 6.66
C ARG A 89 13.95 4.48 7.09
N VAL A 90 13.34 3.87 8.12
CA VAL A 90 11.98 4.17 8.57
C VAL A 90 11.81 5.65 8.96
N PRO A 91 12.72 6.30 9.71
CA PRO A 91 12.56 7.70 10.08
C PRO A 91 12.41 8.65 8.88
N ASP A 92 13.12 8.41 7.78
CA ASP A 92 13.04 9.24 6.57
C ASP A 92 11.70 9.12 5.86
N TRP A 93 11.12 7.91 5.84
CA TRP A 93 9.79 7.68 5.29
C TRP A 93 8.70 8.24 6.20
N GLY A 94 8.82 8.00 7.50
CA GLY A 94 7.90 8.50 8.51
C GLY A 94 7.87 10.03 8.58
N ALA A 95 9.02 10.69 8.45
CA ALA A 95 9.09 12.15 8.38
C ALA A 95 8.35 12.71 7.16
N LYS A 96 8.42 12.03 6.00
CA LYS A 96 7.65 12.40 4.81
C LYS A 96 6.16 12.15 4.99
N LEU A 97 5.79 11.03 5.64
CA LEU A 97 4.38 10.70 5.88
C LEU A 97 3.70 11.74 6.78
N ARG A 98 4.39 12.17 7.86
CA ARG A 98 3.90 13.22 8.76
C ARG A 98 3.64 14.57 8.08
N GLN A 99 4.28 14.84 6.94
CA GLN A 99 4.11 16.10 6.20
C GLN A 99 2.89 16.10 5.28
N ILE A 100 2.25 14.94 5.06
CA ILE A 100 1.08 14.82 4.20
C ILE A 100 -0.17 15.13 5.02
N ALA A 101 -0.91 16.16 4.61
CA ALA A 101 -2.24 16.41 5.15
C ALA A 101 -3.20 15.33 4.65
N LEU A 102 -3.77 14.55 5.56
CA LEU A 102 -4.70 13.47 5.26
C LEU A 102 -6.03 13.76 5.93
N THR A 103 -7.12 13.52 5.20
CA THR A 103 -8.44 13.36 5.83
C THR A 103 -8.48 12.05 6.63
N ALA A 104 -9.46 11.93 7.53
CA ALA A 104 -9.65 10.69 8.30
C ALA A 104 -9.83 9.46 7.38
N ASP A 105 -10.48 9.62 6.23
CA ASP A 105 -10.70 8.54 5.26
C ASP A 105 -9.40 8.14 4.56
N GLU A 106 -8.55 9.10 4.21
CA GLU A 106 -7.25 8.85 3.58
C GLU A 106 -6.25 8.26 4.58
N ARG A 107 -6.30 8.68 5.85
CA ARG A 107 -5.54 8.07 6.95
C ARG A 107 -5.87 6.58 7.07
N ARG A 108 -7.16 6.22 7.12
CA ARG A 108 -7.59 4.81 7.16
C ARG A 108 -7.14 4.03 5.93
N GLN A 109 -7.13 4.65 4.74
CA GLN A 109 -6.60 4.01 3.53
C GLN A 109 -5.09 3.77 3.61
N ALA A 110 -4.31 4.69 4.17
CA ALA A 110 -2.88 4.51 4.40
C ALA A 110 -2.60 3.40 5.42
N GLU A 111 -3.34 3.35 6.51
CA GLU A 111 -3.26 2.28 7.52
C GLU A 111 -3.60 0.91 6.95
N SER A 112 -4.64 0.83 6.12
CA SER A 112 -5.04 -0.43 5.47
C SER A 112 -4.05 -0.95 4.43
N ALA A 113 -3.02 -0.18 4.07
CA ALA A 113 -2.02 -0.55 3.08
C ALA A 113 -0.89 -1.43 3.65
N VAL A 114 -0.81 -1.55 4.97
CA VAL A 114 0.18 -2.39 5.68
C VAL A 114 -0.51 -3.52 6.43
N VAL A 115 0.22 -4.59 6.71
CA VAL A 115 -0.28 -5.74 7.48
C VAL A 115 -0.41 -5.38 8.96
N ASP A 116 0.58 -4.67 9.51
CA ASP A 116 0.56 -4.16 10.88
C ASP A 116 0.46 -2.62 10.90
N PRO A 117 -0.74 -2.04 11.11
CA PRO A 117 -0.90 -0.59 11.17
C PRO A 117 -0.14 0.09 12.31
N THR A 118 0.23 -0.64 13.37
CA THR A 118 0.91 -0.06 14.54
C THR A 118 2.29 0.49 14.20
N VAL A 119 2.92 -0.01 13.12
CA VAL A 119 4.20 0.51 12.61
C VAL A 119 4.09 1.96 12.11
N LEU A 120 2.87 2.42 11.84
CA LEU A 120 2.58 3.77 11.37
C LEU A 120 2.21 4.73 12.50
N GLU A 121 1.83 4.25 13.68
CA GLU A 121 1.38 5.10 14.81
C GLU A 121 2.34 6.26 15.11
N PRO A 122 3.68 6.09 15.13
CA PRO A 122 4.57 7.20 15.39
C PRO A 122 4.52 8.26 14.28
N TRP A 123 4.12 7.90 13.07
CA TRP A 123 4.28 8.69 11.85
C TRP A 123 2.97 9.27 11.31
N MET A 124 1.84 8.88 11.88
CA MET A 124 0.55 9.45 11.50
C MET A 124 0.48 10.91 11.96
N PRO A 125 0.05 11.84 11.09
CA PRO A 125 -0.20 13.21 11.51
C PRO A 125 -1.31 13.22 12.57
N ASP A 126 -1.13 14.07 13.60
CA ASP A 126 -2.16 14.35 14.60
C ASP A 126 -3.38 15.03 13.92
N GLU A 127 -4.60 14.74 14.41
CA GLU A 127 -5.85 15.37 13.93
C GLU A 127 -5.89 16.89 14.16
#